data_AF-A0AAV0ZUC3-F1
#
_entry.id   AF-A0AAV0ZUC3-F1
#
_cell.length_a   1.000
_cell.length_b   1.000
_cell.length_c   1.000
_cell.angle_alpha   90.00
_cell.angle_beta   90.00
_cell.angle_gamma   90.00
#
_symmetry.space_group_name_H-M   'P 1'
#
loop_
_entity.id
_entity.type
_entity.pdbx_description
1 polymer ?
#
loop_
_entity_poly.entity_id
_entity_poly.type
_entity_poly.pdbx_seq_one_letter_code
_entity_poly.pdbx_strand_id
1 'polypeptide(L)'
;MSKAIIEKYIQEVEKLAYRLLELVALSLGLEEKRVMVNSARERFSIPFFFFHAHYTEVKPLEELTNEENPPKYRPYNWGEFLVNRKGRNFEKKKVENIQIYHYKIA
;
A
#
# COMPACT_ATOMS: atom_id res chain seq x y z
N MET A 1 3.08 -1.57 21.51
CA MET A 1 2.26 -0.35 21.25
C MET A 1 0.78 -0.75 21.29
N SER A 2 -0.16 0.03 21.86
CA SER A 2 -1.55 -0.49 22.02
C SER A 2 -2.33 -0.53 20.69
N LYS A 3 -3.19 -1.54 20.50
CA LYS A 3 -4.05 -1.70 19.31
C LYS A 3 -4.79 -0.42 18.92
N ALA A 4 -5.33 0.28 19.91
CA ALA A 4 -6.04 1.55 19.72
C ALA A 4 -5.14 2.66 19.11
N ILE A 5 -3.85 2.69 19.44
CA ILE A 5 -2.90 3.66 18.85
C ILE A 5 -2.68 3.35 17.38
N ILE A 6 -2.53 2.08 17.01
CA ILE A 6 -2.32 1.66 15.63
C ILE A 6 -3.57 1.94 14.79
N GLU A 7 -4.75 1.62 15.32
CA GLU A 7 -6.03 1.92 14.66
C GLU A 7 -6.20 3.41 14.42
N LYS A 8 -5.92 4.24 15.44
CA LYS A 8 -5.95 5.70 15.31
C LYS A 8 -4.94 6.20 14.27
N TYR A 9 -3.72 5.66 14.27
CA TYR A 9 -2.71 6.02 13.28
C TYR A 9 -3.18 5.70 11.85
N ILE A 10 -3.72 4.51 11.62
CA ILE A 10 -4.24 4.09 10.32
C ILE A 10 -5.36 5.04 9.87
N GLN A 11 -6.32 5.34 10.75
CA GLN A 11 -7.42 6.27 10.45
C GLN A 11 -6.92 7.67 10.07
N GLU A 12 -5.95 8.22 10.80
CA GLU A 12 -5.41 9.55 10.48
C GLU A 12 -4.58 9.55 9.19
N VAL A 13 -3.83 8.48 8.91
CA VAL A 13 -3.10 8.33 7.62
C VAL A 13 -4.07 8.22 6.45
N GLU A 14 -5.15 7.46 6.59
CA GLU A 14 -6.19 7.33 5.56
C GLU A 14 -6.88 8.69 5.30
N LYS A 15 -7.26 9.39 6.36
CA LYS A 15 -7.83 10.74 6.28
C LYS A 15 -6.87 11.72 5.59
N LEU A 16 -5.58 11.66 5.91
CA LEU A 16 -4.56 12.47 5.25
C LEU A 16 -4.45 12.13 3.75
N ALA A 17 -4.46 10.85 3.39
CA ALA A 17 -4.40 10.40 2.00
C ALA A 17 -5.57 10.93 1.16
N TYR A 18 -6.80 10.90 1.71
CA TYR A 18 -7.97 11.47 1.03
C TYR A 18 -7.88 12.98 0.86
N ARG A 19 -7.43 13.72 1.87
CA ARG A 19 -7.21 15.18 1.77
C ARG A 19 -6.16 15.52 0.73
N LEU A 20 -5.07 14.77 0.66
CA LEU A 20 -4.05 14.96 -0.37
C LEU A 20 -4.61 14.69 -1.77
N LEU A 21 -5.42 13.64 -1.94
CA LEU A 21 -6.08 13.33 -3.20
C LEU A 21 -7.03 14.46 -3.65
N GLU A 22 -7.83 14.98 -2.72
CA GLU A 22 -8.72 16.13 -2.93
C GLU A 22 -7.95 17.38 -3.36
N LEU A 23 -6.91 17.77 -2.60
CA LEU A 23 -6.09 18.93 -2.93
C LEU A 23 -5.42 18.78 -4.30
N VAL A 24 -4.93 17.59 -4.63
CA VAL A 24 -4.38 17.31 -5.96
C VAL A 24 -5.48 17.44 -7.02
N ALA A 25 -6.67 16.88 -6.82
CA ALA A 25 -7.78 17.00 -7.78
C ALA A 25 -8.20 18.47 -8.00
N LEU A 26 -8.32 19.25 -6.92
CA LEU A 26 -8.67 20.68 -6.98
C LEU A 26 -7.59 21.51 -7.68
N SER A 27 -6.31 21.26 -7.40
CA SER A 27 -5.20 21.92 -8.11
C SER A 27 -5.20 21.66 -9.62
N LEU A 28 -5.92 20.61 -10.05
CA LEU A 28 -6.06 20.19 -11.43
C LEU A 28 -7.41 20.58 -12.06
N GLY A 29 -8.28 21.28 -11.31
CA GLY A 29 -9.62 21.66 -11.76
C GLY A 29 -10.55 20.47 -11.98
N LEU A 30 -10.29 19.33 -11.33
CA LEU A 30 -11.12 18.13 -11.41
C LEU A 30 -12.17 18.11 -10.28
N GLU A 31 -13.32 17.48 -10.56
CA GLU A 31 -14.29 17.20 -9.50
C GLU A 31 -13.68 16.26 -8.44
N GLU A 32 -14.06 16.53 -7.20
CA GLU A 32 -13.57 15.88 -6.02
C GLU A 32 -13.94 14.39 -6.03
N LYS A 33 -13.00 13.51 -6.44
CA LYS A 33 -12.86 12.08 -6.08
C LYS A 33 -12.05 11.26 -7.08
N ARG A 34 -11.77 11.73 -8.29
CA ARG A 34 -11.03 10.93 -9.29
C ARG A 34 -10.13 11.77 -10.18
N VAL A 35 -8.93 11.24 -10.47
CA VAL A 35 -8.04 11.80 -11.49
C VAL A 35 -8.54 11.33 -12.86
N MET A 36 -8.86 12.27 -13.75
CA MET A 36 -9.25 11.99 -15.13
C MET A 36 -8.22 12.56 -16.11
N VAL A 37 -8.18 12.01 -17.33
CA VAL A 37 -7.39 12.56 -18.44
C VAL A 37 -7.99 13.92 -18.83
N ASN A 38 -7.15 14.94 -18.98
CA ASN A 38 -7.53 16.27 -19.45
C ASN A 38 -7.06 16.43 -20.91
N SER A 39 -7.99 16.77 -21.83
CA SER A 39 -7.69 16.94 -23.26
C SER A 39 -7.25 18.36 -23.64
N ALA A 40 -7.35 19.32 -22.73
CA ALA A 40 -7.09 20.74 -22.97
C ALA A 40 -5.75 21.23 -22.39
N ARG A 41 -5.23 20.57 -21.34
CA ARG A 41 -3.98 20.96 -20.68
C ARG A 41 -3.18 19.75 -20.23
N GLU A 42 -1.86 19.87 -20.31
CA GLU A 42 -0.92 18.89 -19.78
C GLU A 42 -1.02 18.79 -18.26
N ARG A 43 -0.87 17.57 -17.73
CA ARG A 43 -0.90 17.28 -16.30
C ARG A 43 0.40 16.60 -15.89
N PHE A 44 1.10 17.21 -14.93
CA PHE A 44 2.24 16.61 -14.27
C PHE A 44 1.85 16.19 -12.84
N SER A 45 2.35 15.04 -12.40
CA SER A 45 2.23 14.61 -11.01
C SER A 45 3.50 13.90 -10.58
N ILE A 46 3.95 14.17 -9.36
CA ILE A 46 5.13 13.54 -8.75
C ILE A 46 4.62 12.70 -7.58
N PRO A 47 4.27 11.42 -7.81
CA PRO A 47 3.80 10.58 -6.71
C PRO A 47 4.96 10.25 -5.77
N PHE A 48 4.71 10.36 -4.48
CA PHE A 48 5.65 9.96 -3.44
C PHE A 48 5.07 8.81 -2.63
N PHE A 49 5.83 7.74 -2.45
CA PHE A 49 5.40 6.53 -1.75
C PHE A 49 6.36 6.23 -0.60
N PHE A 50 5.81 6.00 0.59
CA PHE A 50 6.56 5.45 1.71
C PHE A 50 6.57 3.92 1.61
N PHE A 51 7.74 3.35 1.33
CA PHE A 51 7.96 1.91 1.38
C PHE A 51 8.78 1.54 2.61
N HIS A 52 8.62 0.30 3.06
CA HIS A 52 9.55 -0.27 4.04
C HIS A 52 10.95 -0.36 3.42
N ALA A 53 11.99 -0.36 4.26
CA ALA A 53 13.34 -0.64 3.80
C ALA A 53 13.40 -2.06 3.20
N HIS A 54 14.22 -2.28 2.18
CA HIS A 54 14.22 -3.57 1.46
C HIS A 54 14.59 -4.77 2.34
N TYR A 55 15.40 -4.57 3.38
CA TYR A 55 15.76 -5.62 4.33
C TYR A 55 14.68 -5.92 5.39
N THR A 56 13.56 -5.17 5.38
CA THR A 56 12.51 -5.33 6.39
C THR A 56 11.82 -6.69 6.24
N GLU A 57 11.79 -7.45 7.32
CA GLU A 57 10.89 -8.59 7.46
C GLU A 57 9.51 -8.07 7.88
N VAL A 58 8.52 -8.28 7.01
CA VAL A 58 7.13 -7.94 7.29
C VAL A 58 6.45 -9.18 7.85
N LYS A 59 5.90 -9.04 9.07
CA LYS A 59 5.16 -10.10 9.76
C LYS A 59 4.00 -9.50 10.55
N PRO A 60 2.97 -10.30 10.91
CA PRO A 60 1.96 -9.86 11.86
C PRO A 60 2.60 -9.34 13.14
N LEU A 61 2.11 -8.19 13.62
CA LEU A 61 2.64 -7.57 14.82
C LEU A 61 2.30 -8.44 16.04
N GLU A 62 3.32 -8.81 16.81
CA GLU A 62 3.19 -9.79 17.90
C GLU A 62 2.18 -9.33 18.96
N GLU A 63 2.13 -8.03 19.27
CA GLU A 63 1.16 -7.47 20.24
C GLU A 63 -0.30 -7.54 19.77
N LEU A 64 -0.55 -7.85 18.50
CA LEU A 64 -1.88 -8.01 17.93
C LEU A 64 -2.25 -9.49 17.69
N THR A 65 -1.38 -10.43 18.07
CA THR A 65 -1.60 -11.87 17.87
C THR A 65 -1.57 -12.62 19.21
N ASN A 66 -2.41 -13.64 19.33
CA ASN A 66 -2.45 -14.55 20.49
C ASN A 66 -3.15 -15.86 20.09
N GLU A 67 -3.46 -16.73 21.05
CA GLU A 67 -4.15 -18.00 20.81
C GLU A 67 -5.57 -17.82 20.23
N GLU A 68 -6.30 -16.78 20.67
CA GLU A 68 -7.65 -16.47 20.18
C GLU A 68 -7.64 -15.71 18.84
N ASN A 69 -6.55 -15.01 18.52
CA ASN A 69 -6.33 -14.27 17.28
C ASN A 69 -4.94 -14.61 16.70
N PRO A 70 -4.77 -15.79 16.09
CA PRO A 70 -3.48 -16.22 15.61
C PRO A 70 -3.00 -15.40 14.39
N PRO A 71 -1.69 -15.40 14.11
CA PRO A 71 -1.14 -14.81 12.88
C PRO A 71 -1.83 -15.37 11.63
N LYS A 72 -2.31 -14.48 10.74
CA LYS A 72 -2.98 -14.87 9.48
C LYS A 72 -2.04 -14.96 8.28
N TYR A 73 -0.82 -14.44 8.43
CA TYR A 73 0.17 -14.36 7.37
C TYR A 73 1.54 -14.80 7.90
N ARG A 74 2.31 -15.46 7.04
CA ARG A 74 3.71 -15.82 7.28
C ARG A 74 4.60 -14.59 7.14
N PRO A 75 5.71 -14.50 7.89
CA PRO A 75 6.75 -13.50 7.67
C PRO A 75 7.30 -13.55 6.24
N TYR A 76 7.68 -12.40 5.69
CA TYR A 76 8.32 -12.30 4.39
C TYR A 76 9.23 -11.07 4.26
N ASN A 77 10.20 -11.12 3.36
CA ASN A 77 11.07 -9.98 3.08
C ASN A 77 10.39 -8.97 2.13
N TRP A 78 10.36 -7.69 2.51
CA TRP A 78 9.72 -6.64 1.71
C TRP A 78 10.42 -6.37 0.37
N GLY A 79 11.75 -6.34 0.35
CA GLY A 79 12.52 -6.11 -0.87
C GLY A 79 12.29 -7.18 -1.92
N GLU A 80 12.32 -8.45 -1.50
CA GLU A 80 12.03 -9.59 -2.38
C GLU A 80 10.60 -9.54 -2.92
N PHE A 81 9.62 -9.26 -2.07
CA PHE A 81 8.24 -9.09 -2.49
C PHE A 81 8.10 -7.97 -3.54
N LEU A 82 8.71 -6.81 -3.29
CA LEU A 82 8.64 -5.64 -4.17
C LEU A 82 9.30 -5.90 -5.53
N VAL A 83 10.49 -6.53 -5.54
CA VAL A 83 11.22 -6.87 -6.78
C VAL A 83 10.42 -7.87 -7.61
N ASN A 84 9.90 -8.94 -6.98
CA ASN A 84 9.08 -9.93 -7.68
C ASN A 84 7.80 -9.31 -8.26
N ARG A 85 7.13 -8.46 -7.49
CA ARG A 85 5.90 -7.79 -7.93
C ARG A 85 6.15 -6.80 -9.06
N LYS A 86 7.20 -5.99 -8.98
CA LYS A 86 7.55 -5.02 -10.04
C LYS A 86 8.04 -5.73 -11.29
N GLY A 87 9.01 -6.64 -11.19
CA GLY A 87 9.62 -7.32 -12.33
C GLY A 87 8.58 -8.05 -13.20
N ARG A 88 7.67 -8.79 -12.57
CA ARG A 88 6.67 -9.57 -13.31
C ARG A 88 5.60 -8.71 -14.01
N ASN A 89 5.23 -7.55 -13.43
CA ASN A 89 4.30 -6.60 -14.06
C ASN A 89 4.86 -6.03 -15.38
N PHE A 90 6.16 -5.73 -15.43
CA PHE A 90 6.80 -5.19 -16.64
C PHE A 90 7.08 -6.27 -17.68
N GLU A 91 7.45 -7.47 -17.25
CA GLU A 91 7.83 -8.56 -18.16
C GLU A 91 6.64 -9.35 -18.71
N LYS A 92 5.39 -9.05 -18.26
CA LYS A 92 4.15 -9.75 -18.66
C LYS A 92 4.31 -11.28 -18.68
N LYS A 93 5.02 -11.82 -17.69
CA LYS A 93 5.27 -13.26 -17.60
C LYS A 93 3.93 -13.99 -17.45
N LYS A 94 3.78 -15.14 -18.11
CA LYS A 94 2.56 -16.00 -18.03
C LYS A 94 2.40 -16.72 -16.68
N VAL A 95 3.13 -16.28 -15.66
CA VAL A 95 3.06 -16.82 -14.30
C VAL A 95 2.51 -15.75 -13.40
N GLU A 96 1.72 -16.19 -12.42
CA GLU A 96 1.09 -15.32 -11.45
C GLU A 96 2.10 -14.39 -10.77
N ASN A 97 1.67 -13.14 -10.56
CA ASN A 97 2.41 -12.18 -9.76
C ASN A 97 2.34 -12.58 -8.30
N ILE A 98 3.47 -12.52 -7.57
CA ILE A 98 3.43 -12.67 -6.11
C ILE A 98 2.51 -11.59 -5.52
N GLN A 99 1.52 -12.05 -4.75
CA GLN A 99 0.52 -11.27 -4.02
C GLN A 99 0.63 -11.58 -2.53
N ILE A 100 0.03 -10.72 -1.72
CA ILE A 100 0.05 -10.89 -0.26
C ILE A 100 -0.61 -12.20 0.20
N TYR A 101 -1.60 -12.71 -0.52
CA TYR A 101 -2.29 -13.95 -0.16
C TYR A 101 -1.41 -15.20 -0.32
N HIS A 102 -0.32 -15.15 -1.09
CA HIS A 102 0.63 -16.26 -1.15
C HIS A 102 1.34 -16.48 0.20
N TYR A 103 1.31 -15.49 1.09
CA TYR A 103 1.82 -15.60 2.45
C TYR A 103 0.73 -15.92 3.48
N LYS A 104 -0.53 -16.09 3.08
CA LYS A 104 -1.62 -16.42 4.01
C LYS A 104 -1.39 -17.82 4.61
N ILE A 105 -1.59 -17.94 5.92
CA ILE A 105 -1.65 -19.23 6.62
C ILE A 105 -3.09 -19.73 6.43
N ALA A 106 -3.26 -20.88 5.76
CA ALA A 106 -4.50 -21.41 5.17
C ALA A 106 -5.80 -21.01 5.90
#